data_AF-A0A1P8RBB2-F1
#
_entry.id   AF-A0A1P8RBB2-F1
#
_cell.length_a   1.000
_cell.length_b   1.000
_cell.length_c   1.000
_cell.angle_alpha   90.00
_cell.angle_beta   90.00
_cell.angle_gamma   90.00
#
_symmetry.space_group_name_H-M   'P 1'
#
loop_
_entity.id
_entity.type
_entity.pdbx_description
1 polymer ?
#
loop_
_entity_poly.entity_id
_entity_poly.type
_entity_poly.pdbx_seq_one_letter_code
_entity_poly.pdbx_strand_id
1 'polypeptide(L)'
;MHDRAMNRRTFARLTGVGAGTLALAGCLDGIADGDGDDEGDDSSDGENGGGSDEDVDVPAFPEIDDPPDAVYRPTHRESMRVLEPVDAGEYTLAPMLSYPHPFWVVAGGADEDEVEREDPEQMEGVHLMVLCWDEETETILPVDEGVEIAVSRDGDPVGSPRSAWTMISQEMGFHFGDNVPLEGDGTYTVDVELPSLSVRRTGDLEDRFTDRERATFEFDYDQSFRDAVFDVTYFDEDEWGEPGALEPMHGEDAGEHDEHHDDGHADDDHGGHEDGDHEDDDHHGHHEDIPYSSLPPASDYPGTLLESTEEPEDGDLPRSGDAAFVATLVDSSSRLAVDGETTLLVSPRTPYNRVPLADMSIRAILEREDESVADADLEQTIDGEYGLHYAGPLPDAAAGDGVTVEVDAPPQVARHQGYETAFLEMPPIEFDVPEVR
;
A
#
# COMPACT_ATOMS: atom_id res chain seq x y z
N MET A 1 31.12 7.66 -5.22
CA MET A 1 30.42 6.74 -4.30
C MET A 1 29.79 5.64 -5.14
N HIS A 2 29.74 4.40 -4.66
CA HIS A 2 29.01 3.33 -5.34
C HIS A 2 27.54 3.42 -4.90
N ASP A 3 26.62 3.51 -5.86
CA ASP A 3 25.18 3.31 -5.64
C ASP A 3 24.97 2.02 -4.88
N ARG A 4 24.14 2.11 -3.85
CA ARG A 4 23.77 0.99 -3.00
C ARG A 4 22.35 0.53 -3.32
N ALA A 5 21.97 0.55 -4.60
CA ALA A 5 20.72 -0.05 -5.06
C ALA A 5 20.62 -1.48 -4.52
N MET A 6 19.60 -1.73 -3.68
CA MET A 6 19.38 -3.05 -3.13
C MET A 6 19.22 -4.07 -4.26
N ASN A 7 19.95 -5.18 -4.17
CA ASN A 7 19.75 -6.25 -5.13
C ASN A 7 18.37 -6.87 -4.83
N ARG A 8 17.41 -6.73 -5.75
CA ARG A 8 16.04 -7.27 -5.65
C ARG A 8 15.98 -8.75 -5.20
N ARG A 9 17.06 -9.54 -5.39
CA ARG A 9 17.18 -10.95 -4.93
C ARG A 9 17.74 -11.13 -3.50
N THR A 10 18.32 -10.10 -2.91
CA THR A 10 18.84 -10.10 -1.53
C THR A 10 17.74 -9.76 -0.53
N PHE A 11 16.75 -8.94 -0.91
CA PHE A 11 15.52 -8.71 -0.14
C PHE A 11 14.80 -10.03 0.17
N ALA A 12 14.57 -10.86 -0.87
CA ALA A 12 14.01 -12.22 -0.79
C ALA A 12 14.79 -13.24 0.08
N ARG A 13 15.88 -12.85 0.75
CA ARG A 13 16.64 -13.70 1.68
C ARG A 13 16.69 -13.17 3.11
N LEU A 14 16.34 -11.91 3.36
CA LEU A 14 16.35 -11.35 4.71
C LEU A 14 15.11 -11.74 5.51
N THR A 15 13.99 -12.02 4.84
CA THR A 15 12.73 -12.50 5.44
C THR A 15 12.77 -13.96 5.92
N GLY A 16 13.88 -14.67 5.74
CA GLY A 16 14.01 -16.06 6.19
C GLY A 16 15.43 -16.45 6.60
N VAL A 17 15.75 -16.31 7.90
CA VAL A 17 16.53 -17.26 8.74
C VAL A 17 16.85 -16.59 10.09
N GLY A 18 16.50 -17.27 11.17
CA GLY A 18 16.64 -16.81 12.55
C GLY A 18 18.04 -16.39 13.00
N ALA A 19 18.03 -15.57 14.05
CA ALA A 19 19.17 -14.97 14.72
C ALA A 19 20.38 -15.91 14.88
N GLY A 20 21.45 -15.62 14.13
CA GLY A 20 22.75 -16.27 14.23
C GLY A 20 23.84 -15.24 14.49
N THR A 21 24.23 -15.09 15.76
CA THR A 21 25.34 -14.25 16.22
C THR A 21 26.66 -14.56 15.47
N LEU A 22 27.24 -13.56 14.81
CA LEU A 22 28.64 -13.59 14.37
C LEU A 22 29.35 -12.27 14.67
N ALA A 23 30.00 -12.24 15.83
CA ALA A 23 31.08 -11.32 16.12
C ALA A 23 32.37 -11.82 15.46
N LEU A 24 33.01 -10.99 14.61
CA LEU A 24 34.46 -11.07 14.37
C LEU A 24 35.07 -9.68 14.19
N ALA A 25 36.17 -9.47 14.91
CA ALA A 25 36.90 -8.24 15.10
C ALA A 25 37.94 -7.95 14.00
N GLY A 26 38.16 -6.64 13.76
CA GLY A 26 39.46 -5.94 13.70
C GLY A 26 40.54 -6.37 12.69
N CYS A 27 41.05 -5.41 11.91
CA CYS A 27 42.44 -4.92 11.97
C CYS A 27 42.68 -3.70 11.04
N LEU A 28 43.40 -2.70 11.58
CA LEU A 28 43.96 -1.51 10.93
C LEU A 28 45.08 -1.84 9.92
N ASP A 29 45.25 -0.98 8.90
CA ASP A 29 46.46 -0.19 8.49
C ASP A 29 46.09 0.50 7.15
N GLY A 30 46.29 1.78 6.83
CA GLY A 30 47.33 2.75 7.13
C GLY A 30 47.90 3.27 5.79
N ILE A 31 47.84 4.59 5.52
CA ILE A 31 48.82 5.45 4.79
C ILE A 31 48.15 6.76 4.27
N ALA A 32 48.34 7.82 5.06
CA ALA A 32 48.93 9.14 4.80
C ALA A 32 48.65 9.99 3.52
N ASP A 33 48.22 11.23 3.85
CA ASP A 33 48.70 12.56 3.43
C ASP A 33 48.37 13.15 2.04
N GLY A 34 47.72 14.33 2.09
CA GLY A 34 47.64 15.32 1.02
C GLY A 34 46.82 16.56 1.42
N ASP A 35 47.46 17.52 2.10
CA ASP A 35 46.94 18.87 2.37
C ASP A 35 46.52 19.60 1.08
N GLY A 36 45.41 20.35 1.16
CA GLY A 36 44.98 21.32 0.18
C GLY A 36 43.78 22.11 0.68
N ASP A 37 44.04 23.27 1.28
CA ASP A 37 43.03 24.30 1.58
C ASP A 37 42.38 24.79 0.27
N ASP A 38 41.05 24.86 0.21
CA ASP A 38 40.34 25.88 -0.57
C ASP A 38 38.97 26.14 0.06
N GLU A 39 38.76 27.39 0.46
CA GLU A 39 37.45 27.92 0.86
C GLU A 39 36.63 28.19 -0.41
N GLY A 40 35.43 27.60 -0.49
CA GLY A 40 34.47 27.84 -1.56
C GLY A 40 33.06 27.59 -1.03
N ASP A 41 32.43 28.67 -0.58
CA ASP A 41 30.99 28.81 -0.37
C ASP A 41 30.31 28.82 -1.75
N ASP A 42 29.44 27.86 -2.03
CA ASP A 42 28.39 28.00 -3.04
C ASP A 42 27.28 26.96 -2.75
N SER A 43 26.10 27.50 -2.43
CA SER A 43 24.84 26.78 -2.32
C SER A 43 24.48 26.20 -3.69
N SER A 44 24.26 24.89 -3.79
CA SER A 44 23.76 24.28 -5.02
C SER A 44 22.25 24.10 -4.93
N ASP A 45 21.52 25.11 -5.42
CA ASP A 45 20.17 24.90 -5.93
C ASP A 45 20.26 23.90 -7.09
N GLY A 46 19.60 22.75 -6.94
CA GLY A 46 19.57 21.67 -7.92
C GLY A 46 18.66 22.00 -9.09
N GLU A 47 19.07 22.89 -9.99
CA GLU A 47 18.49 22.98 -11.33
C GLU A 47 18.96 21.77 -12.16
N ASN A 48 18.14 20.72 -12.26
CA ASN A 48 18.40 19.62 -13.17
C ASN A 48 17.78 19.93 -14.55
N GLY A 49 18.57 20.56 -15.42
CA GLY A 49 18.27 20.73 -16.84
C GLY A 49 19.11 19.80 -17.70
N GLY A 50 18.47 18.94 -18.51
CA GLY A 50 19.13 17.84 -19.24
C GLY A 50 18.60 17.45 -20.63
N GLY A 51 17.99 18.38 -21.39
CA GLY A 51 18.00 18.49 -22.87
C GLY A 51 17.81 17.28 -23.82
N SER A 52 16.70 17.38 -24.57
CA SER A 52 16.39 16.93 -25.95
C SER A 52 15.95 15.49 -26.22
N ASP A 53 14.72 15.19 -25.85
CA ASP A 53 13.70 14.56 -26.70
C ASP A 53 12.45 15.47 -26.64
N GLU A 54 11.50 15.38 -27.57
CA GLU A 54 10.34 16.28 -27.63
C GLU A 54 9.75 16.49 -26.23
N ASP A 55 9.62 17.74 -25.76
CA ASP A 55 9.21 18.08 -24.37
C ASP A 55 7.86 17.40 -24.07
N VAL A 56 7.91 16.19 -23.52
CA VAL A 56 6.75 15.53 -22.94
C VAL A 56 6.50 16.29 -21.65
N ASP A 57 5.35 16.97 -21.57
CA ASP A 57 4.94 17.74 -20.40
C ASP A 57 4.52 16.76 -19.31
N VAL A 58 5.52 16.14 -18.67
CA VAL A 58 5.32 15.14 -17.61
C VAL A 58 4.96 15.88 -16.32
N PRO A 59 3.99 15.38 -15.52
CA PRO A 59 3.65 15.99 -14.25
C PRO A 59 4.87 16.17 -13.36
N ALA A 60 4.96 17.33 -12.71
CA ALA A 60 5.91 17.53 -11.64
C ALA A 60 5.54 16.65 -10.44
N PHE A 61 6.53 16.16 -9.72
CA PHE A 61 6.34 15.44 -8.47
C PHE A 61 7.01 16.23 -7.33
N PRO A 62 6.33 17.25 -6.77
CA PRO A 62 6.89 18.05 -5.68
C PRO A 62 7.15 17.18 -4.44
N GLU A 63 8.25 17.48 -3.76
CA GLU A 63 8.60 16.86 -2.49
C GLU A 63 8.31 17.84 -1.36
N ILE A 64 7.89 17.31 -0.22
CA ILE A 64 7.68 18.09 1.00
C ILE A 64 9.00 18.09 1.77
N ASP A 65 9.47 19.28 2.14
CA ASP A 65 10.61 19.42 3.03
C ASP A 65 10.23 18.91 4.43
N ASP A 66 10.96 17.92 4.95
CA ASP A 66 10.78 17.34 6.31
C ASP A 66 9.34 16.81 6.54
N PRO A 67 8.89 15.79 5.77
CA PRO A 67 7.55 15.24 5.90
C PRO A 67 7.32 14.67 7.31
N PRO A 68 6.08 14.74 7.84
CA PRO A 68 5.80 14.26 9.18
C PRO A 68 5.98 12.73 9.29
N ASP A 69 6.42 12.23 10.44
CA ASP A 69 6.42 10.80 10.77
C ASP A 69 4.98 10.30 11.10
N ALA A 70 4.08 10.44 10.13
CA ALA A 70 2.66 10.10 10.21
C ALA A 70 2.04 10.07 8.81
N VAL A 71 0.82 9.54 8.69
CA VAL A 71 0.02 9.68 7.46
C VAL A 71 -0.37 11.13 7.24
N TYR A 72 -0.11 11.62 6.04
CA TYR A 72 -0.32 13.03 5.69
C TYR A 72 -0.86 13.22 4.27
N ARG A 73 -1.41 14.40 3.98
CA ARG A 73 -1.90 14.77 2.64
C ARG A 73 -0.73 15.00 1.66
N PRO A 74 -0.65 14.22 0.55
CA PRO A 74 0.41 14.38 -0.44
C PRO A 74 0.26 15.70 -1.22
N THR A 75 1.19 15.95 -2.14
CA THR A 75 1.23 17.22 -2.89
C THR A 75 0.19 17.30 -4.01
N HIS A 76 -0.27 16.15 -4.50
CA HIS A 76 -1.25 16.02 -5.55
C HIS A 76 -1.97 14.68 -5.48
N ARG A 77 -3.11 14.62 -6.16
CA ARG A 77 -3.79 13.38 -6.54
C ARG A 77 -3.28 12.96 -7.91
N GLU A 78 -2.84 11.71 -8.00
CA GLU A 78 -2.37 11.11 -9.25
C GLU A 78 -3.57 10.75 -10.14
N SER A 79 -3.38 10.82 -11.46
CA SER A 79 -4.36 10.34 -12.43
C SER A 79 -3.93 8.98 -12.96
N MET A 80 -4.91 8.10 -13.16
CA MET A 80 -4.63 6.78 -13.69
C MET A 80 -5.74 6.29 -14.60
N ARG A 81 -5.35 5.44 -15.55
CA ARG A 81 -6.26 4.71 -16.40
C ARG A 81 -6.51 3.34 -15.79
N VAL A 82 -7.75 3.09 -15.38
CA VAL A 82 -8.23 1.77 -14.96
C VAL A 82 -8.59 0.95 -16.20
N LEU A 83 -8.02 -0.24 -16.33
CA LEU A 83 -8.34 -1.19 -17.40
C LEU A 83 -9.47 -2.13 -16.97
N GLU A 84 -10.03 -2.85 -17.95
CA GLU A 84 -11.01 -3.90 -17.66
C GLU A 84 -10.38 -4.99 -16.75
N PRO A 85 -11.07 -5.40 -15.68
CA PRO A 85 -10.60 -6.50 -14.85
C PRO A 85 -10.43 -7.80 -15.64
N VAL A 86 -9.46 -8.60 -15.23
CA VAL A 86 -9.13 -9.90 -15.84
C VAL A 86 -9.02 -10.99 -14.78
N ASP A 87 -9.53 -12.17 -15.11
CA ASP A 87 -9.47 -13.33 -14.22
C ASP A 87 -8.17 -14.12 -14.39
N ALA A 88 -7.62 -14.60 -13.28
CA ALA A 88 -6.54 -15.58 -13.24
C ALA A 88 -6.88 -16.68 -12.23
N GLY A 89 -7.50 -17.77 -12.69
CA GLY A 89 -7.90 -18.86 -11.80
C GLY A 89 -8.96 -18.39 -10.80
N GLU A 90 -8.62 -18.37 -9.51
CA GLU A 90 -9.48 -17.87 -8.43
C GLU A 90 -9.32 -16.36 -8.17
N TYR A 91 -8.32 -15.71 -8.78
CA TYR A 91 -8.01 -14.29 -8.58
C TYR A 91 -8.72 -13.43 -9.62
N THR A 92 -9.20 -12.26 -9.22
CA THR A 92 -9.58 -11.17 -10.13
C THR A 92 -8.56 -10.05 -10.03
N LEU A 93 -8.10 -9.53 -11.17
CA LEU A 93 -7.07 -8.49 -11.24
C LEU A 93 -7.62 -7.26 -11.95
N ALA A 94 -7.41 -6.07 -11.39
CA ALA A 94 -7.72 -4.79 -12.02
C ALA A 94 -6.41 -4.06 -12.31
N PRO A 95 -5.94 -4.07 -13.57
CA PRO A 95 -4.77 -3.30 -13.96
C PRO A 95 -5.08 -1.81 -13.99
N MET A 96 -4.17 -1.01 -13.44
CA MET A 96 -4.23 0.43 -13.40
C MET A 96 -2.89 0.99 -13.85
N LEU A 97 -2.93 2.05 -14.64
CA LEU A 97 -1.74 2.61 -15.28
C LEU A 97 -1.68 4.12 -15.01
N SER A 98 -0.57 4.57 -14.43
CA SER A 98 -0.25 5.99 -14.25
C SER A 98 1.04 6.33 -15.00
N TYR A 99 1.44 7.60 -14.99
CA TYR A 99 2.80 8.00 -15.37
C TYR A 99 3.83 7.41 -14.41
N PRO A 100 5.10 7.20 -14.79
CA PRO A 100 6.12 6.76 -13.85
C PRO A 100 6.33 7.79 -12.74
N HIS A 101 6.34 7.38 -11.47
CA HIS A 101 6.61 8.26 -10.34
C HIS A 101 7.39 7.53 -9.23
N PRO A 102 8.01 8.26 -8.31
CA PRO A 102 8.72 7.66 -7.19
C PRO A 102 7.79 6.90 -6.25
N PHE A 103 8.33 5.86 -5.61
CA PHE A 103 7.75 5.19 -4.46
C PHE A 103 8.85 4.82 -3.47
N TRP A 104 8.48 4.35 -2.28
CA TRP A 104 9.42 4.06 -1.20
C TRP A 104 9.32 2.60 -0.78
N VAL A 105 10.44 1.87 -0.87
CA VAL A 105 10.56 0.48 -0.42
C VAL A 105 11.08 0.47 1.00
N VAL A 106 10.39 -0.24 1.89
CA VAL A 106 10.83 -0.45 3.27
C VAL A 106 11.55 -1.79 3.33
N ALA A 107 12.82 -1.80 3.73
CA ALA A 107 13.61 -3.02 3.80
C ALA A 107 14.35 -3.19 5.13
N GLY A 108 13.70 -3.94 6.01
CA GLY A 108 14.32 -4.68 7.09
C GLY A 108 14.70 -3.85 8.31
N GLY A 109 13.75 -3.64 9.21
CA GLY A 109 13.91 -3.04 10.54
C GLY A 109 13.03 -1.80 10.71
N ALA A 110 13.27 -1.02 11.77
CA ALA A 110 12.47 0.16 12.17
C ALA A 110 13.22 1.48 12.00
N ASP A 111 14.44 1.47 11.46
CA ASP A 111 15.25 2.68 11.30
C ASP A 111 14.88 3.40 9.98
N GLU A 112 14.77 4.73 9.98
CA GLU A 112 14.45 5.52 8.76
C GLU A 112 15.47 5.31 7.61
N ASP A 113 16.71 4.93 7.95
CA ASP A 113 17.77 4.55 7.02
C ASP A 113 17.43 3.30 6.18
N GLU A 114 16.34 2.60 6.49
CA GLU A 114 15.86 1.36 5.86
C GLU A 114 14.72 1.62 4.86
N VAL A 115 14.34 2.88 4.64
CA VAL A 115 13.43 3.30 3.56
C VAL A 115 14.24 3.77 2.34
N GLU A 116 14.13 3.05 1.22
CA GLU A 116 14.78 3.39 -0.05
C GLU A 116 13.75 3.98 -1.03
N ARG A 117 14.01 5.19 -1.51
CA ARG A 117 13.24 5.81 -2.59
C ARG A 117 13.65 5.19 -3.93
N GLU A 118 12.67 4.67 -4.66
CA GLU A 118 12.82 4.10 -5.99
C GLU A 118 12.32 5.10 -7.03
N ASP A 119 13.26 5.70 -7.76
CA ASP A 119 12.96 6.61 -8.87
C ASP A 119 12.70 5.83 -10.18
N PRO A 120 11.81 6.33 -11.05
CA PRO A 120 11.65 5.75 -12.38
C PRO A 120 12.94 5.90 -13.21
N GLU A 121 13.34 4.82 -13.91
CA GLU A 121 14.53 4.83 -14.78
C GLU A 121 14.43 5.86 -15.92
N GLN A 122 13.20 6.13 -16.36
CA GLN A 122 12.82 7.09 -17.39
C GLN A 122 11.32 7.43 -17.25
N MET A 123 10.92 8.60 -17.76
CA MET A 123 9.50 9.01 -17.76
C MET A 123 8.71 8.45 -18.95
N GLU A 124 9.39 7.97 -20.00
CA GLU A 124 8.77 7.23 -21.09
C GLU A 124 8.45 5.80 -20.61
N GLY A 125 7.31 5.67 -19.95
CA GLY A 125 6.88 4.41 -19.36
C GLY A 125 5.53 4.56 -18.68
N VAL A 126 5.24 3.60 -17.81
CA VAL A 126 4.07 3.64 -16.92
C VAL A 126 4.48 3.23 -15.51
N HIS A 127 3.83 3.80 -14.51
CA HIS A 127 3.70 3.12 -13.24
C HIS A 127 2.56 2.11 -13.38
N LEU A 128 2.90 0.81 -13.43
CA LEU A 128 1.93 -0.26 -13.60
C LEU A 128 1.55 -0.79 -12.23
N MET A 129 0.27 -0.68 -11.91
CA MET A 129 -0.31 -1.11 -10.65
C MET A 129 -1.40 -2.15 -10.95
N VAL A 130 -1.53 -3.14 -10.07
CA VAL A 130 -2.58 -4.15 -10.19
C VAL A 130 -3.14 -4.42 -8.80
N LEU A 131 -4.45 -4.25 -8.68
CA LEU A 131 -5.22 -4.65 -7.51
C LEU A 131 -5.74 -6.07 -7.72
N CYS A 132 -5.64 -6.92 -6.70
CA CYS A 132 -5.99 -8.33 -6.76
C CYS A 132 -6.96 -8.70 -5.64
N TRP A 133 -8.08 -9.33 -5.97
CA TRP A 133 -9.12 -9.65 -4.99
C TRP A 133 -9.83 -10.99 -5.28
N ASP A 134 -10.52 -11.48 -4.25
CA ASP A 134 -11.51 -12.54 -4.38
C ASP A 134 -12.87 -11.96 -4.75
N GLU A 135 -13.45 -12.36 -5.89
CA GLU A 135 -14.76 -11.87 -6.34
C GLU A 135 -15.89 -12.29 -5.39
N GLU A 136 -15.76 -13.45 -4.73
CA GLU A 136 -16.83 -13.96 -3.86
C GLU A 136 -16.97 -13.17 -2.55
N THR A 137 -15.84 -12.75 -1.96
CA THR A 137 -15.82 -12.02 -0.67
C THR A 137 -15.44 -10.54 -0.81
N GLU A 138 -15.18 -10.06 -2.03
CA GLU A 138 -14.70 -8.70 -2.33
C GLU A 138 -13.41 -8.34 -1.56
N THR A 139 -12.66 -9.34 -1.11
CA THR A 139 -11.51 -9.16 -0.23
C THR A 139 -10.25 -8.94 -1.06
N ILE A 140 -9.60 -7.79 -0.85
CA ILE A 140 -8.28 -7.52 -1.42
C ILE A 140 -7.25 -8.48 -0.84
N LEU A 141 -6.53 -9.17 -1.71
CA LEU A 141 -5.59 -10.23 -1.33
C LEU A 141 -4.17 -9.65 -1.25
N PRO A 142 -3.44 -9.88 -0.13
CA PRO A 142 -2.06 -9.49 0.01
C PRO A 142 -1.20 -10.46 -0.80
N VAL A 143 -1.06 -10.18 -2.09
CA VAL A 143 -0.12 -10.94 -2.90
C VAL A 143 1.28 -10.44 -2.51
N ASP A 144 1.94 -11.24 -1.68
CA ASP A 144 3.28 -10.96 -1.16
C ASP A 144 4.34 -11.18 -2.27
N GLU A 145 5.59 -11.45 -1.85
CA GLU A 145 6.72 -11.71 -2.72
C GLU A 145 6.44 -12.76 -3.82
N GLY A 146 6.89 -12.47 -5.04
CA GLY A 146 6.97 -13.45 -6.13
C GLY A 146 6.03 -13.22 -7.29
N VAL A 147 5.27 -12.12 -7.30
CA VAL A 147 4.59 -11.66 -8.53
C VAL A 147 5.63 -11.29 -9.57
N GLU A 148 5.55 -11.92 -10.75
CA GLU A 148 6.39 -11.57 -11.89
C GLU A 148 5.57 -10.88 -12.98
N ILE A 149 6.03 -9.72 -13.43
CA ILE A 149 5.45 -8.95 -14.54
C ILE A 149 6.40 -9.04 -15.73
N ALA A 150 5.89 -9.52 -16.86
CA ALA A 150 6.60 -9.51 -18.14
C ALA A 150 5.83 -8.65 -19.15
N VAL A 151 6.52 -7.71 -19.78
CA VAL A 151 5.94 -6.81 -20.78
C VAL A 151 6.53 -7.12 -22.15
N SER A 152 5.69 -7.10 -23.17
CA SER A 152 6.11 -7.30 -24.56
C SER A 152 5.36 -6.37 -25.51
N ARG A 153 5.96 -6.11 -26.66
CA ARG A 153 5.39 -5.31 -27.74
C ARG A 153 5.55 -6.08 -29.04
N ASP A 154 4.46 -6.31 -29.77
CA ASP A 154 4.45 -7.12 -31.00
C ASP A 154 5.06 -8.54 -30.82
N GLY A 155 5.03 -9.07 -29.58
CA GLY A 155 5.63 -10.35 -29.19
C GLY A 155 7.13 -10.33 -28.87
N ASP A 156 7.78 -9.18 -29.01
CA ASP A 156 9.16 -8.96 -28.58
C ASP A 156 9.18 -8.47 -27.11
N PRO A 157 9.97 -9.09 -26.20
CA PRO A 157 10.03 -8.68 -24.80
C PRO A 157 10.60 -7.28 -24.62
N VAL A 158 9.97 -6.49 -23.75
CA VAL A 158 10.45 -5.18 -23.31
C VAL A 158 11.17 -5.36 -21.98
N GLY A 159 12.49 -5.36 -22.05
CA GLY A 159 13.35 -5.62 -20.89
C GLY A 159 13.29 -7.08 -20.40
N SER A 160 13.62 -7.28 -19.13
CA SER A 160 13.49 -8.58 -18.45
C SER A 160 12.25 -8.58 -17.57
N PRO A 161 11.62 -9.74 -17.30
CA PRO A 161 10.58 -9.84 -16.29
C PRO A 161 11.03 -9.23 -14.96
N ARG A 162 10.13 -8.52 -14.30
CA ARG A 162 10.37 -7.80 -13.05
C ARG A 162 9.54 -8.42 -11.94
N SER A 163 10.08 -8.45 -10.73
CA SER A 163 9.30 -8.75 -9.54
C SER A 163 8.58 -7.48 -9.12
N ALA A 164 7.25 -7.54 -9.00
CA ALA A 164 6.47 -6.41 -8.53
C ALA A 164 6.68 -6.20 -7.03
N TRP A 165 6.57 -4.95 -6.60
CA TRP A 165 6.51 -4.60 -5.19
C TRP A 165 5.08 -4.67 -4.71
N THR A 166 4.87 -5.22 -3.52
CA THR A 166 3.61 -5.10 -2.79
C THR A 166 3.57 -3.74 -2.13
N MET A 167 2.47 -3.00 -2.30
CA MET A 167 2.40 -1.57 -2.02
C MET A 167 1.09 -1.17 -1.32
N ILE A 168 1.16 -0.04 -0.60
CA ILE A 168 -0.02 0.68 -0.10
C ILE A 168 -0.01 2.13 -0.60
N SER A 169 -1.18 2.62 -1.03
CA SER A 169 -1.43 4.04 -1.31
C SER A 169 -2.75 4.49 -0.68
N GLN A 170 -2.92 5.80 -0.53
CA GLN A 170 -4.15 6.36 0.04
C GLN A 170 -5.34 6.08 -0.86
N GLU A 171 -5.18 6.26 -2.17
CA GLU A 171 -6.30 6.23 -3.13
C GLU A 171 -6.67 4.81 -3.57
N MET A 172 -5.70 3.89 -3.66
CA MET A 172 -5.94 2.50 -4.11
C MET A 172 -5.91 1.48 -2.98
N GLY A 173 -5.35 1.85 -1.82
CA GLY A 173 -5.13 0.89 -0.75
C GLY A 173 -4.05 -0.11 -1.14
N PHE A 174 -4.29 -1.39 -0.84
CA PHE A 174 -3.34 -2.48 -1.09
C PHE A 174 -3.32 -2.90 -2.57
N HIS A 175 -2.14 -2.94 -3.18
CA HIS A 175 -1.93 -3.32 -4.58
C HIS A 175 -0.50 -3.83 -4.79
N PHE A 176 -0.15 -4.25 -6.00
CA PHE A 176 1.26 -4.47 -6.37
C PHE A 176 1.60 -3.78 -7.69
N GLY A 177 2.86 -3.38 -7.86
CA GLY A 177 3.29 -2.64 -9.03
C GLY A 177 4.80 -2.43 -9.14
N ASP A 178 5.22 -1.83 -10.25
CA ASP A 178 6.58 -1.31 -10.46
C ASP A 178 6.53 -0.25 -11.58
N ASN A 179 7.57 0.58 -11.65
CA ASN A 179 7.81 1.43 -12.82
C ASN A 179 8.29 0.58 -14.00
N VAL A 180 7.57 0.65 -15.12
CA VAL A 180 7.87 -0.10 -16.35
C VAL A 180 8.29 0.87 -17.44
N PRO A 181 9.59 0.90 -17.83
CA PRO A 181 10.03 1.66 -18.99
C PRO A 181 9.48 1.04 -20.28
N LEU A 182 9.06 1.89 -21.22
CA LEU A 182 8.50 1.48 -22.50
C LEU A 182 9.38 2.00 -23.66
N GLU A 183 9.21 1.41 -24.84
CA GLU A 183 9.97 1.74 -26.07
C GLU A 183 9.09 2.52 -27.06
N GLY A 184 8.48 3.62 -26.58
CA GLY A 184 7.63 4.52 -27.35
C GLY A 184 6.21 4.05 -27.64
N ASP A 185 5.48 4.82 -28.45
CA ASP A 185 4.06 4.61 -28.71
C ASP A 185 3.78 3.23 -29.32
N GLY A 186 2.79 2.51 -28.82
CA GLY A 186 2.37 1.21 -29.32
C GLY A 186 1.44 0.46 -28.37
N THR A 187 0.99 -0.71 -28.81
CA THR A 187 0.21 -1.65 -27.98
C THR A 187 1.17 -2.58 -27.24
N TYR A 188 1.02 -2.65 -25.92
CA TYR A 188 1.81 -3.49 -25.04
C TYR A 188 0.95 -4.60 -24.46
N THR A 189 1.51 -5.81 -24.41
CA THR A 189 0.92 -6.97 -23.74
C THR A 189 1.67 -7.19 -22.42
N VAL A 190 0.93 -7.30 -21.32
CA VAL A 190 1.45 -7.57 -19.98
C VAL A 190 1.00 -8.95 -19.54
N ASP A 191 1.95 -9.80 -19.20
CA ASP A 191 1.74 -11.08 -18.52
C ASP A 191 2.08 -10.95 -17.04
N VAL A 192 1.12 -11.27 -16.17
CA VAL A 192 1.28 -11.27 -14.71
C VAL A 192 1.22 -12.71 -14.22
N GLU A 193 2.30 -13.19 -13.59
CA GLU A 193 2.35 -14.49 -12.91
C GLU A 193 2.15 -14.30 -11.41
N LEU A 194 1.07 -14.84 -10.88
CA LEU A 194 0.69 -14.75 -9.47
C LEU A 194 1.16 -16.00 -8.70
N PRO A 195 1.90 -15.86 -7.59
CA PRO A 195 2.20 -16.98 -6.72
C PRO A 195 0.94 -17.43 -5.96
N SER A 196 0.99 -18.64 -5.39
CA SER A 196 0.00 -19.06 -4.40
C SER A 196 0.06 -18.14 -3.19
N LEU A 197 -1.08 -17.89 -2.55
CA LEU A 197 -1.13 -17.02 -1.37
C LEU A 197 -0.37 -17.65 -0.18
N SER A 198 0.61 -16.93 0.36
CA SER A 198 1.47 -17.33 1.48
C SER A 198 0.81 -17.17 2.84
N VAL A 199 -0.05 -16.16 2.98
CA VAL A 199 -0.74 -15.85 4.24
C VAL A 199 -1.69 -16.98 4.67
N ARG A 200 -1.84 -17.16 5.98
CA ARG A 200 -2.85 -18.06 6.54
C ARG A 200 -4.23 -17.59 6.09
N ARG A 201 -5.05 -18.50 5.58
CA ARG A 201 -6.42 -18.20 5.17
C ARG A 201 -7.41 -18.83 6.15
N THR A 202 -8.51 -18.13 6.40
CA THR A 202 -9.61 -18.60 7.24
C THR A 202 -10.96 -18.30 6.58
N GLY A 203 -12.03 -18.87 7.14
CA GLY A 203 -13.39 -18.62 6.66
C GLY A 203 -13.58 -19.08 5.22
N ASP A 204 -14.18 -18.21 4.41
CA ASP A 204 -14.50 -18.51 3.00
C ASP A 204 -13.26 -18.60 2.10
N LEU A 205 -12.08 -18.22 2.61
CA LEU A 205 -10.80 -18.31 1.90
C LEU A 205 -10.01 -19.58 2.27
N GLU A 206 -10.49 -20.40 3.22
CA GLU A 206 -9.82 -21.63 3.64
C GLU A 206 -9.60 -22.57 2.43
N ASP A 207 -8.37 -23.10 2.29
CA ASP A 207 -7.94 -23.98 1.19
C ASP A 207 -8.03 -23.41 -0.25
N ARG A 208 -8.32 -22.11 -0.44
CA ARG A 208 -8.37 -21.43 -1.75
C ARG A 208 -7.05 -20.72 -2.08
N PHE A 209 -6.78 -20.37 -3.34
CA PHE A 209 -5.57 -19.63 -3.77
C PHE A 209 -4.26 -20.43 -3.58
N THR A 210 -4.32 -21.74 -3.77
CA THR A 210 -3.19 -22.66 -3.52
C THR A 210 -2.28 -22.88 -4.72
N ASP A 211 -2.75 -22.51 -5.91
CA ASP A 211 -2.04 -22.70 -7.17
C ASP A 211 -1.43 -21.39 -7.68
N ARG A 212 -0.46 -21.52 -8.57
CA ARG A 212 0.12 -20.40 -9.32
C ARG A 212 -0.74 -20.13 -10.54
N GLU A 213 -1.11 -18.88 -10.74
CA GLU A 213 -1.99 -18.46 -11.83
C GLU A 213 -1.34 -17.41 -12.71
N ARG A 214 -1.92 -17.18 -13.89
CA ARG A 214 -1.43 -16.15 -14.83
C ARG A 214 -2.59 -15.41 -15.47
N ALA A 215 -2.50 -14.09 -15.48
CA ALA A 215 -3.34 -13.19 -16.26
C ALA A 215 -2.54 -12.52 -17.38
N THR A 216 -3.24 -12.13 -18.44
CA THR A 216 -2.68 -11.35 -19.53
C THR A 216 -3.66 -10.24 -19.87
N PHE A 217 -3.16 -9.02 -20.04
CA PHE A 217 -3.95 -7.88 -20.52
C PHE A 217 -3.12 -7.02 -21.48
N GLU A 218 -3.80 -6.14 -22.21
CA GLU A 218 -3.16 -5.25 -23.19
C GLU A 218 -3.56 -3.80 -22.93
N PHE A 219 -2.67 -2.87 -23.28
CA PHE A 219 -2.97 -1.45 -23.30
C PHE A 219 -2.25 -0.74 -24.43
N ASP A 220 -2.84 0.35 -24.89
CA ASP A 220 -2.21 1.27 -25.84
C ASP A 220 -1.50 2.37 -25.09
N TYR A 221 -0.21 2.53 -25.35
CA TYR A 221 0.60 3.67 -24.93
C TYR A 221 0.71 4.61 -26.12
N ASP A 222 0.02 5.73 -26.08
CA ASP A 222 0.06 6.77 -27.10
C ASP A 222 -0.15 8.16 -26.46
N GLN A 223 -0.28 9.20 -27.28
CA GLN A 223 -0.52 10.55 -26.76
C GLN A 223 -1.81 10.65 -25.94
N SER A 224 -2.88 9.96 -26.34
CA SER A 224 -4.16 10.01 -25.62
C SER A 224 -4.06 9.36 -24.25
N PHE A 225 -3.28 8.27 -24.14
CA PHE A 225 -2.95 7.67 -22.85
C PHE A 225 -2.20 8.67 -21.95
N ARG A 226 -1.15 9.32 -22.49
CA ARG A 226 -0.37 10.32 -21.73
C ARG A 226 -1.22 11.49 -21.28
N ASP A 227 -2.02 12.06 -22.18
CA ASP A 227 -2.93 13.17 -21.86
C ASP A 227 -3.90 12.81 -20.72
N ALA A 228 -4.36 11.56 -20.65
CA ALA A 228 -5.26 11.10 -19.60
C ALA A 228 -4.57 10.95 -18.24
N VAL A 229 -3.38 10.33 -18.20
CA VAL A 229 -2.69 10.06 -16.93
C VAL A 229 -1.85 11.23 -16.43
N PHE A 230 -1.56 12.23 -17.28
CA PHE A 230 -0.83 13.44 -16.86
C PHE A 230 -1.75 14.54 -16.28
N ASP A 231 -3.06 14.38 -16.35
CA ASP A 231 -4.03 15.33 -15.77
C ASP A 231 -4.15 15.14 -14.24
N VAL A 232 -3.12 15.56 -13.52
CA VAL A 232 -3.05 15.45 -12.05
C VAL A 232 -3.65 16.67 -11.36
N THR A 233 -4.16 16.48 -10.15
CA THR A 233 -4.72 17.58 -9.34
C THR A 233 -3.77 17.93 -8.20
N TYR A 234 -3.08 19.08 -8.33
CA TYR A 234 -2.25 19.63 -7.25
C TYR A 234 -3.10 20.30 -6.16
N PHE A 235 -2.76 20.05 -4.91
CA PHE A 235 -3.37 20.74 -3.75
C PHE A 235 -2.67 22.06 -3.47
N ASP A 236 -3.30 22.93 -2.68
CA ASP A 236 -2.66 24.16 -2.22
C ASP A 236 -1.44 23.82 -1.34
N GLU A 237 -0.32 24.53 -1.51
CA GLU A 237 0.95 24.22 -0.81
C GLU A 237 0.82 24.26 0.72
N ASP A 238 -0.16 25.00 1.27
CA ASP A 238 -0.42 25.04 2.71
C ASP A 238 -1.15 23.80 3.25
N GLU A 239 -1.71 22.95 2.38
CA GLU A 239 -2.32 21.66 2.75
C GLU A 239 -1.30 20.50 2.74
N TRP A 240 -0.13 20.69 2.12
CA TRP A 240 0.87 19.64 1.96
C TRP A 240 1.45 19.26 3.32
N GLY A 241 1.45 17.96 3.65
CA GLY A 241 1.97 17.47 4.92
C GLY A 241 1.00 17.60 6.09
N GLU A 242 -0.22 18.13 5.88
CA GLU A 242 -1.23 18.15 6.93
C GLU A 242 -1.69 16.72 7.27
N PRO A 243 -1.97 16.40 8.55
CA PRO A 243 -2.51 15.09 8.93
C PRO A 243 -3.82 14.79 8.19
N GLY A 244 -3.85 13.66 7.50
CA GLY A 244 -5.01 13.26 6.71
C GLY A 244 -4.62 12.31 5.60
N ALA A 245 -5.62 11.71 4.96
CA ALA A 245 -5.43 10.93 3.74
C ALA A 245 -6.39 11.43 2.65
N LEU A 246 -6.00 11.22 1.40
CA LEU A 246 -6.89 11.32 0.25
C LEU A 246 -8.00 10.28 0.37
N GLU A 247 -9.18 10.66 -0.11
CA GLU A 247 -10.29 9.73 -0.24
C GLU A 247 -9.93 8.63 -1.26
N PRO A 248 -10.34 7.38 -1.03
CA PRO A 248 -10.22 6.31 -2.02
C PRO A 248 -10.82 6.72 -3.36
N MET A 249 -10.23 6.24 -4.47
CA MET A 249 -10.68 6.61 -5.82
C MET A 249 -12.15 6.25 -6.13
N HIS A 250 -12.72 5.30 -5.39
CA HIS A 250 -14.11 4.85 -5.51
C HIS A 250 -15.02 5.34 -4.37
N GLY A 251 -14.58 6.33 -3.58
CA GLY A 251 -15.44 7.02 -2.63
C GLY A 251 -16.61 7.73 -3.34
N GLU A 252 -17.75 7.88 -2.64
CA GLU A 252 -19.08 8.25 -3.15
C GLU A 252 -19.21 9.62 -3.89
N ASP A 253 -18.14 10.21 -4.44
CA ASP A 253 -18.13 11.55 -5.02
C ASP A 253 -17.30 11.70 -6.32
N ALA A 254 -17.21 10.66 -7.16
CA ALA A 254 -16.79 10.81 -8.56
C ALA A 254 -17.92 11.40 -9.44
N GLY A 255 -18.73 12.29 -8.88
CA GLY A 255 -20.08 12.57 -9.33
C GLY A 255 -20.50 14.03 -9.31
N GLU A 256 -19.60 15.00 -9.40
CA GLU A 256 -19.95 16.39 -9.73
C GLU A 256 -18.81 17.01 -10.55
N HIS A 257 -18.77 16.70 -11.86
CA HIS A 257 -18.19 17.64 -12.81
C HIS A 257 -18.97 18.95 -12.66
N ASP A 258 -18.31 19.94 -12.07
CA ASP A 258 -18.80 21.29 -11.87
C ASP A 258 -19.03 21.93 -13.26
N GLU A 259 -20.18 21.63 -13.86
CA GLU A 259 -20.66 22.29 -15.05
C GLU A 259 -20.84 23.77 -14.70
N HIS A 260 -19.93 24.58 -15.25
CA HIS A 260 -20.02 26.03 -15.27
C HIS A 260 -21.42 26.51 -15.72
N HIS A 261 -22.31 26.72 -14.76
CA HIS A 261 -23.56 27.45 -14.98
C HIS A 261 -23.30 28.97 -14.86
N ASP A 262 -22.91 29.55 -15.99
CA ASP A 262 -23.04 30.97 -16.28
C ASP A 262 -24.53 31.32 -16.47
N ASP A 263 -25.21 31.72 -15.39
CA ASP A 263 -26.56 32.25 -15.45
C ASP A 263 -26.57 33.79 -15.45
N GLY A 264 -26.60 34.33 -16.67
CA GLY A 264 -26.81 35.76 -16.95
C GLY A 264 -27.73 36.00 -18.15
N HIS A 265 -29.02 35.71 -17.99
CA HIS A 265 -30.15 35.93 -18.92
C HIS A 265 -30.05 37.12 -19.90
N ALA A 266 -30.45 36.90 -21.17
CA ALA A 266 -31.59 37.59 -21.80
C ALA A 266 -31.96 37.04 -23.20
N ASP A 267 -33.24 36.68 -23.35
CA ASP A 267 -34.16 36.83 -24.50
C ASP A 267 -33.69 36.46 -25.93
N ASP A 268 -34.33 35.46 -26.56
CA ASP A 268 -35.37 35.69 -27.58
C ASP A 268 -35.83 34.39 -28.31
N ASP A 269 -37.08 34.47 -28.75
CA ASP A 269 -37.96 33.59 -29.55
C ASP A 269 -37.32 32.76 -30.70
N HIS A 270 -37.71 31.47 -30.84
CA HIS A 270 -38.39 30.86 -32.02
C HIS A 270 -38.10 29.35 -32.25
N GLY A 271 -39.18 28.55 -32.30
CA GLY A 271 -39.55 27.71 -33.46
C GLY A 271 -38.79 26.41 -33.78
N GLY A 272 -39.34 25.28 -33.32
CA GLY A 272 -39.62 23.99 -34.01
C GLY A 272 -38.61 23.24 -34.91
N HIS A 273 -38.82 21.91 -34.96
CA HIS A 273 -38.13 20.83 -35.71
C HIS A 273 -36.86 20.32 -35.00
N GLU A 274 -36.52 19.03 -34.96
CA GLU A 274 -37.06 17.77 -35.47
C GLU A 274 -36.32 16.65 -34.72
N ASP A 275 -36.94 15.48 -34.59
CA ASP A 275 -36.38 14.28 -33.97
C ASP A 275 -35.00 13.92 -34.57
N GLY A 276 -33.98 13.90 -33.72
CA GLY A 276 -32.66 13.36 -34.00
C GLY A 276 -32.31 12.39 -32.89
N ASP A 277 -32.40 11.10 -33.19
CA ASP A 277 -31.85 10.01 -32.38
C ASP A 277 -30.35 10.28 -32.22
N HIS A 278 -29.96 10.79 -31.06
CA HIS A 278 -28.60 10.64 -30.57
C HIS A 278 -28.59 9.33 -29.80
N GLU A 279 -28.03 8.31 -30.42
CA GLU A 279 -27.47 7.17 -29.72
C GLU A 279 -26.33 7.74 -28.88
N ASP A 280 -26.65 8.08 -27.63
CA ASP A 280 -25.64 8.29 -26.61
C ASP A 280 -24.96 6.93 -26.42
N ASP A 281 -23.73 6.81 -26.91
CA ASP A 281 -22.82 5.73 -26.55
C ASP A 281 -22.51 5.91 -25.06
N ASP A 282 -23.39 5.35 -24.22
CA ASP A 282 -23.19 5.11 -22.79
C ASP A 282 -22.00 4.15 -22.62
N HIS A 283 -20.77 4.65 -22.78
CA HIS A 283 -19.57 4.05 -22.21
C HIS A 283 -19.43 4.46 -20.74
N HIS A 284 -20.49 4.22 -19.96
CA HIS A 284 -20.36 4.13 -18.50
C HIS A 284 -19.75 2.75 -18.20
N GLY A 285 -18.43 2.68 -18.34
CA GLY A 285 -17.65 1.49 -18.04
C GLY A 285 -17.83 1.07 -16.58
N HIS A 286 -17.94 -0.23 -16.37
CA HIS A 286 -18.13 -0.97 -15.12
C HIS A 286 -16.99 -0.76 -14.08
N HIS A 287 -16.70 0.48 -13.69
CA HIS A 287 -15.70 0.78 -12.66
C HIS A 287 -16.28 0.80 -11.24
N GLU A 288 -17.60 0.63 -11.09
CA GLU A 288 -18.29 0.58 -9.77
C GLU A 288 -18.02 -0.71 -8.97
N ASP A 289 -17.34 -1.71 -9.57
CA ASP A 289 -17.18 -3.06 -9.01
C ASP A 289 -15.76 -3.37 -8.49
N ILE A 290 -14.83 -2.40 -8.44
CA ILE A 290 -13.47 -2.62 -7.90
C ILE A 290 -13.47 -2.35 -6.39
N PRO A 291 -13.24 -3.36 -5.54
CA PRO A 291 -13.22 -3.16 -4.09
C PRO A 291 -12.00 -2.34 -3.63
N TYR A 292 -12.15 -1.69 -2.48
CA TYR A 292 -11.06 -1.01 -1.79
C TYR A 292 -10.67 -1.79 -0.54
N SER A 293 -9.38 -1.81 -0.19
CA SER A 293 -8.84 -2.61 0.93
C SER A 293 -9.19 -2.05 2.33
N SER A 294 -10.34 -1.41 2.54
CA SER A 294 -10.70 -0.88 3.87
C SER A 294 -11.10 -2.03 4.78
N LEU A 295 -10.42 -2.16 5.93
CA LEU A 295 -10.81 -3.09 6.97
C LEU A 295 -12.13 -2.66 7.64
N PRO A 296 -12.93 -3.62 8.14
CA PRO A 296 -14.21 -3.31 8.76
C PRO A 296 -14.02 -2.49 10.05
N PRO A 297 -15.03 -1.69 10.45
CA PRO A 297 -15.03 -0.98 11.73
C PRO A 297 -14.71 -1.89 12.92
N ALA A 298 -14.08 -1.34 13.96
CA ALA A 298 -13.72 -2.10 15.16
C ALA A 298 -14.93 -2.74 15.87
N SER A 299 -16.12 -2.14 15.75
CA SER A 299 -17.37 -2.68 16.29
C SER A 299 -17.83 -3.98 15.65
N ASP A 300 -17.33 -4.28 14.45
CA ASP A 300 -17.75 -5.43 13.66
C ASP A 300 -16.87 -6.64 13.93
N TYR A 301 -15.71 -6.43 14.58
CA TYR A 301 -14.82 -7.52 14.99
C TYR A 301 -15.48 -8.41 16.04
N PRO A 302 -15.32 -9.74 15.93
CA PRO A 302 -15.97 -10.68 16.83
C PRO A 302 -15.23 -10.77 18.16
N GLY A 303 -15.90 -11.32 19.17
CA GLY A 303 -15.27 -11.60 20.47
C GLY A 303 -15.31 -10.42 21.43
N THR A 304 -14.30 -10.36 22.30
CA THR A 304 -14.16 -9.33 23.34
C THR A 304 -13.08 -8.35 22.91
N LEU A 305 -13.50 -7.14 22.53
CA LEU A 305 -12.58 -6.03 22.25
C LEU A 305 -11.80 -5.68 23.53
N LEU A 306 -10.48 -5.59 23.41
CA LEU A 306 -9.62 -5.19 24.51
C LEU A 306 -9.63 -3.66 24.69
N GLU A 307 -9.53 -3.21 25.93
CA GLU A 307 -9.50 -1.78 26.27
C GLU A 307 -8.04 -1.34 26.38
N SER A 308 -7.62 -0.27 25.70
CA SER A 308 -6.27 0.27 25.89
C SER A 308 -6.10 0.85 27.29
N THR A 309 -4.92 0.66 27.89
CA THR A 309 -4.59 1.24 29.21
C THR A 309 -4.44 2.76 29.13
N GLU A 310 -4.02 3.27 27.98
CA GLU A 310 -4.01 4.69 27.64
C GLU A 310 -5.34 5.06 26.98
N GLU A 311 -6.04 6.07 27.51
CA GLU A 311 -7.28 6.56 26.88
C GLU A 311 -6.92 7.27 25.57
N PRO A 312 -7.34 6.74 24.40
CA PRO A 312 -7.16 7.45 23.13
C PRO A 312 -7.98 8.75 23.12
N GLU A 313 -7.61 9.68 22.23
CA GLU A 313 -8.44 10.86 22.01
C GLU A 313 -9.87 10.45 21.60
N ASP A 314 -10.88 11.22 22.03
CA ASP A 314 -12.31 10.84 22.03
C ASP A 314 -12.76 9.97 20.82
N GLY A 315 -12.87 8.66 21.03
CA GLY A 315 -13.43 7.71 20.06
C GLY A 315 -12.42 7.06 19.09
N ASP A 316 -11.14 7.43 19.17
CA ASP A 316 -10.08 6.84 18.36
C ASP A 316 -9.68 5.44 18.85
N LEU A 317 -9.06 4.67 17.96
CA LEU A 317 -8.43 3.40 18.29
C LEU A 317 -7.06 3.63 18.95
N PRO A 318 -6.59 2.67 19.78
CA PRO A 318 -5.22 2.67 20.28
C PRO A 318 -4.21 2.70 19.14
N ARG A 319 -3.09 3.41 19.32
CA ARG A 319 -2.09 3.62 18.27
C ARG A 319 -0.70 3.13 18.66
N SER A 320 0.04 2.67 17.66
CA SER A 320 1.49 2.48 17.73
C SER A 320 2.10 3.22 16.55
N GLY A 321 2.93 4.23 16.84
CA GLY A 321 3.23 5.28 15.86
C GLY A 321 1.92 5.94 15.42
N ASP A 322 1.71 6.08 14.11
CA ASP A 322 0.45 6.58 13.55
C ASP A 322 -0.57 5.47 13.18
N ALA A 323 -0.19 4.20 13.29
CA ALA A 323 -1.09 3.10 12.95
C ALA A 323 -2.14 2.87 14.05
N ALA A 324 -3.38 2.64 13.65
CA ALA A 324 -4.48 2.28 14.54
C ALA A 324 -4.58 0.75 14.71
N PHE A 325 -4.92 0.29 15.91
CA PHE A 325 -4.98 -1.13 16.25
C PHE A 325 -6.36 -1.53 16.79
N VAL A 326 -6.92 -2.61 16.24
CA VAL A 326 -8.04 -3.33 16.85
C VAL A 326 -7.50 -4.62 17.45
N ALA A 327 -7.74 -4.86 18.74
CA ALA A 327 -7.34 -6.09 19.43
C ALA A 327 -8.57 -6.76 20.04
N THR A 328 -8.86 -8.01 19.69
CA THR A 328 -10.00 -8.76 20.24
C THR A 328 -9.62 -10.18 20.62
N LEU A 329 -10.21 -10.67 21.71
CA LEU A 329 -10.13 -12.08 22.11
C LEU A 329 -11.35 -12.84 21.61
N VAL A 330 -11.12 -13.90 20.85
CA VAL A 330 -12.16 -14.84 20.42
C VAL A 330 -12.04 -16.15 21.17
N ASP A 331 -13.18 -16.72 21.57
CA ASP A 331 -13.24 -18.01 22.22
C ASP A 331 -12.73 -19.15 21.31
N SER A 332 -12.23 -20.22 21.93
CA SER A 332 -11.84 -21.48 21.27
C SER A 332 -12.89 -22.10 20.31
N SER A 333 -14.17 -21.76 20.44
CA SER A 333 -15.22 -22.22 19.53
C SER A 333 -15.38 -21.35 18.27
N SER A 334 -14.69 -20.22 18.19
CA SER A 334 -14.71 -19.33 17.03
C SER A 334 -14.07 -20.02 15.82
N ARG A 335 -14.57 -19.71 14.61
CA ARG A 335 -13.93 -20.12 13.36
C ARG A 335 -12.56 -19.46 13.15
N LEU A 336 -12.30 -18.35 13.84
CA LEU A 336 -11.02 -17.63 13.84
C LEU A 336 -10.05 -18.13 14.92
N ALA A 337 -10.47 -19.10 15.75
CA ALA A 337 -9.61 -19.63 16.80
C ALA A 337 -8.45 -20.43 16.19
N VAL A 338 -7.23 -20.15 16.63
CA VAL A 338 -6.04 -20.92 16.29
C VAL A 338 -5.97 -22.13 17.23
N ASP A 339 -5.76 -23.31 16.65
CA ASP A 339 -5.61 -24.61 17.35
C ASP A 339 -6.74 -24.97 18.34
N GLY A 340 -7.92 -24.35 18.19
CA GLY A 340 -9.04 -24.54 19.11
C GLY A 340 -8.79 -23.96 20.51
N GLU A 341 -7.95 -22.92 20.60
CA GLU A 341 -7.66 -22.18 21.82
C GLU A 341 -8.26 -20.78 21.76
N THR A 342 -8.47 -20.14 22.93
CA THR A 342 -8.76 -18.70 22.97
C THR A 342 -7.66 -17.97 22.22
N THR A 343 -8.03 -17.07 21.31
CA THR A 343 -7.11 -16.49 20.31
C THR A 343 -7.21 -14.98 20.36
N LEU A 344 -6.06 -14.32 20.33
CA LEU A 344 -5.97 -12.88 20.11
C LEU A 344 -5.95 -12.61 18.60
N LEU A 345 -6.79 -11.69 18.16
CA LEU A 345 -6.76 -11.11 16.82
C LEU A 345 -6.32 -9.66 16.97
N VAL A 346 -5.28 -9.26 16.23
CA VAL A 346 -4.78 -7.89 16.14
C VAL A 346 -4.87 -7.43 14.70
N SER A 347 -5.50 -6.29 14.45
CA SER A 347 -5.65 -5.75 13.10
C SER A 347 -5.11 -4.32 13.02
N PRO A 348 -3.81 -4.19 12.67
CA PRO A 348 -3.16 -2.90 12.44
C PRO A 348 -3.62 -2.32 11.09
N ARG A 349 -3.90 -1.01 11.07
CA ARG A 349 -4.47 -0.33 9.91
C ARG A 349 -4.08 1.14 9.85
N THR A 350 -4.11 1.72 8.66
CA THR A 350 -3.96 3.17 8.50
C THR A 350 -5.08 3.92 9.24
N PRO A 351 -4.80 5.08 9.85
CA PRO A 351 -5.75 5.74 10.74
C PRO A 351 -6.98 6.33 10.02
N TYR A 352 -6.86 6.68 8.73
CA TYR A 352 -7.94 7.32 7.97
C TYR A 352 -8.73 6.32 7.12
N ASN A 353 -8.07 5.64 6.18
CA ASN A 353 -8.74 4.78 5.19
C ASN A 353 -8.89 3.31 5.63
N ARG A 354 -8.33 2.95 6.80
CA ARG A 354 -8.29 1.58 7.36
C ARG A 354 -7.65 0.56 6.42
N VAL A 355 -6.67 0.98 5.62
CA VAL A 355 -5.88 0.07 4.78
C VAL A 355 -5.07 -0.86 5.69
N PRO A 356 -5.08 -2.19 5.48
CA PRO A 356 -4.35 -3.13 6.31
C PRO A 356 -2.84 -2.91 6.21
N LEU A 357 -2.14 -3.16 7.31
CA LEU A 357 -0.68 -3.13 7.36
C LEU A 357 -0.14 -4.58 7.38
N ALA A 358 0.46 -5.00 6.27
CA ALA A 358 0.95 -6.36 6.05
C ALA A 358 2.46 -6.50 6.33
N ASP A 359 2.91 -7.75 6.36
CA ASP A 359 4.30 -8.18 6.50
C ASP A 359 4.98 -7.64 7.76
N MET A 360 4.22 -7.53 8.85
CA MET A 360 4.71 -7.17 10.17
C MET A 360 5.15 -8.42 10.96
N SER A 361 6.05 -8.23 11.92
CA SER A 361 6.29 -9.21 12.99
C SER A 361 5.65 -8.69 14.27
N ILE A 362 4.60 -9.36 14.74
CA ILE A 362 3.83 -8.94 15.92
C ILE A 362 3.84 -10.04 16.96
N ARG A 363 4.05 -9.65 18.21
CA ARG A 363 4.08 -10.53 19.36
C ARG A 363 3.12 -10.04 20.44
N ALA A 364 2.48 -10.96 21.15
CA ALA A 364 1.60 -10.65 22.27
C ALA A 364 2.11 -11.30 23.55
N ILE A 365 2.16 -10.52 24.63
CA ILE A 365 2.54 -10.96 25.97
C ILE A 365 1.32 -10.80 26.88
N LEU A 366 0.89 -11.90 27.49
CA LEU A 366 -0.20 -11.91 28.47
C LEU A 366 0.38 -11.82 29.88
N GLU A 367 -0.09 -10.85 30.67
CA GLU A 367 0.37 -10.60 32.03
C GLU A 367 -0.79 -10.70 33.03
N ARG A 368 -0.51 -11.29 34.19
CA ARG A 368 -1.44 -11.37 35.31
C ARG A 368 -0.71 -11.03 36.60
N GLU A 369 -1.22 -10.05 37.34
CA GLU A 369 -0.58 -9.57 38.57
C GLU A 369 0.92 -9.23 38.38
N ASP A 370 1.26 -8.58 37.25
CA ASP A 370 2.63 -8.21 36.83
C ASP A 370 3.57 -9.40 36.55
N GLU A 371 3.03 -10.61 36.35
CA GLU A 371 3.78 -11.80 35.92
C GLU A 371 3.35 -12.24 34.52
N SER A 372 4.31 -12.46 33.61
CA SER A 372 4.06 -13.03 32.29
C SER A 372 3.53 -14.46 32.41
N VAL A 373 2.33 -14.69 31.86
CA VAL A 373 1.59 -15.96 31.87
C VAL A 373 1.75 -16.69 30.56
N ALA A 374 1.67 -15.96 29.45
CA ALA A 374 1.80 -16.49 28.10
C ALA A 374 2.45 -15.46 27.17
N ASP A 375 2.95 -15.97 26.06
CA ASP A 375 3.68 -15.22 25.05
C ASP A 375 3.48 -15.93 23.72
N ALA A 376 3.04 -15.21 22.69
CA ALA A 376 2.69 -15.75 21.40
C ALA A 376 3.11 -14.82 20.26
N ASP A 377 3.79 -15.37 19.25
CA ASP A 377 3.92 -14.73 17.94
C ASP A 377 2.55 -14.77 17.24
N LEU A 378 2.15 -13.66 16.60
CA LEU A 378 0.88 -13.56 15.89
C LEU A 378 1.11 -13.79 14.39
N GLU A 379 0.40 -14.76 13.81
CA GLU A 379 0.52 -15.14 12.41
C GLU A 379 -0.37 -14.25 11.53
N GLN A 380 0.20 -13.65 10.47
CA GLN A 380 -0.58 -12.93 9.47
C GLN A 380 -1.64 -13.87 8.87
N THR A 381 -2.88 -13.41 8.87
CA THR A 381 -4.06 -14.16 8.49
C THR A 381 -4.98 -13.28 7.65
N ILE A 382 -5.61 -13.86 6.63
CA ILE A 382 -6.66 -13.22 5.85
C ILE A 382 -7.96 -14.00 5.94
N ASP A 383 -9.05 -13.25 6.12
CA ASP A 383 -10.41 -13.75 6.19
C ASP A 383 -11.33 -12.94 5.27
N GLY A 384 -12.32 -13.60 4.67
CA GLY A 384 -13.27 -12.96 3.76
C GLY A 384 -14.19 -11.91 4.42
N GLU A 385 -14.34 -11.94 5.75
CA GLU A 385 -15.20 -11.01 6.49
C GLU A 385 -14.38 -9.94 7.23
N TYR A 386 -13.23 -10.32 7.77
CA TYR A 386 -12.41 -9.43 8.63
C TYR A 386 -11.15 -8.90 7.96
N GLY A 387 -10.86 -9.32 6.72
CA GLY A 387 -9.69 -8.92 5.97
C GLY A 387 -8.38 -9.40 6.62
N LEU A 388 -7.29 -8.69 6.34
CA LEU A 388 -5.97 -8.97 6.90
C LEU A 388 -5.89 -8.58 8.38
N HIS A 389 -5.40 -9.52 9.18
CA HIS A 389 -5.14 -9.37 10.61
C HIS A 389 -4.04 -10.34 11.05
N TYR A 390 -3.65 -10.30 12.31
CA TYR A 390 -2.67 -11.18 12.92
C TYR A 390 -3.33 -11.97 14.05
N ALA A 391 -3.12 -13.28 14.07
CA ALA A 391 -3.82 -14.17 14.98
C ALA A 391 -2.86 -15.10 15.73
N GLY A 392 -3.06 -15.28 17.04
CA GLY A 392 -2.24 -16.19 17.84
C GLY A 392 -2.96 -16.69 19.11
N PRO A 393 -2.65 -17.92 19.58
CA PRO A 393 -3.32 -18.51 20.73
C PRO A 393 -2.90 -17.84 22.05
N LEU A 394 -3.88 -17.44 22.85
CA LEU A 394 -3.75 -16.98 24.24
C LEU A 394 -4.72 -17.77 25.16
N PRO A 395 -4.45 -19.07 25.40
CA PRO A 395 -5.41 -20.00 26.01
C PRO A 395 -5.85 -19.65 27.45
N ASP A 396 -5.03 -18.90 28.19
CA ASP A 396 -5.24 -18.59 29.61
C ASP A 396 -5.72 -17.15 29.87
N ALA A 397 -6.01 -16.39 28.80
CA ALA A 397 -6.48 -15.01 28.91
C ALA A 397 -7.83 -14.95 29.64
N ALA A 398 -7.90 -14.09 30.65
CA ALA A 398 -9.08 -13.87 31.48
C ALA A 398 -9.28 -12.37 31.75
N ALA A 399 -10.49 -12.01 32.16
CA ALA A 399 -10.80 -10.65 32.57
C ALA A 399 -9.85 -10.14 33.66
N GLY A 400 -9.34 -8.92 33.48
CA GLY A 400 -8.37 -8.27 34.36
C GLY A 400 -6.91 -8.65 34.08
N ASP A 401 -6.62 -9.48 33.09
CA ASP A 401 -5.26 -9.67 32.59
C ASP A 401 -4.86 -8.49 31.69
N GLY A 402 -3.57 -8.16 31.68
CA GLY A 402 -2.96 -7.23 30.74
C GLY A 402 -2.46 -7.96 29.50
N VAL A 403 -2.55 -7.33 28.34
CA VAL A 403 -2.01 -7.83 27.06
C VAL A 403 -1.15 -6.74 26.45
N THR A 404 0.13 -7.01 26.30
CA THR A 404 1.07 -6.12 25.60
C THR A 404 1.28 -6.64 24.19
N VAL A 405 1.02 -5.81 23.18
CA VAL A 405 1.28 -6.09 21.77
C VAL A 405 2.56 -5.36 21.37
N GLU A 406 3.59 -6.12 21.03
CA GLU A 406 4.89 -5.63 20.56
C GLU A 406 4.98 -5.78 19.04
N VAL A 407 5.50 -4.75 18.36
CA VAL A 407 5.84 -4.79 16.94
C VAL A 407 7.35 -4.98 16.82
N ASP A 408 7.77 -6.21 16.53
CA ASP A 408 9.18 -6.55 16.34
C ASP A 408 9.73 -6.11 14.98
N ALA A 409 8.85 -6.02 13.97
CA ALA A 409 9.17 -5.46 12.66
C ALA A 409 7.96 -4.71 12.09
N PRO A 410 8.13 -3.47 11.59
CA PRO A 410 7.05 -2.67 11.01
C PRO A 410 6.59 -3.23 9.66
N PRO A 411 5.53 -2.69 9.05
CA PRO A 411 5.01 -3.17 7.78
C PRO A 411 6.08 -3.10 6.67
N GLN A 412 6.35 -4.22 6.01
CA GLN A 412 7.40 -4.36 4.98
C GLN A 412 6.84 -4.21 3.55
N VAL A 413 5.87 -3.32 3.38
CA VAL A 413 5.26 -3.00 2.08
C VAL A 413 5.77 -1.66 1.57
N ALA A 414 5.92 -1.54 0.26
CA ALA A 414 6.26 -0.28 -0.38
C ALA A 414 5.13 0.74 -0.23
N ARG A 415 5.48 2.02 -0.32
CA ARG A 415 4.59 3.13 0.03
C ARG A 415 4.63 4.19 -1.06
N HIS A 416 3.49 4.84 -1.26
CA HIS A 416 3.39 6.06 -2.06
C HIS A 416 3.51 7.31 -1.18
N GLN A 417 3.61 8.49 -1.81
CA GLN A 417 3.70 9.77 -1.10
C GLN A 417 2.50 9.94 -0.16
N GLY A 418 2.74 10.47 1.04
CA GLY A 418 1.75 10.56 2.12
C GLY A 418 1.81 9.39 3.10
N TYR A 419 2.57 8.34 2.79
CA TYR A 419 2.83 7.19 3.67
C TYR A 419 4.32 6.91 3.88
N GLU A 420 5.23 7.52 3.11
CA GLU A 420 6.62 7.09 3.02
C GLU A 420 7.37 7.11 4.36
N THR A 421 7.05 8.06 5.24
CA THR A 421 7.60 8.19 6.59
C THR A 421 6.77 7.48 7.66
N ALA A 422 5.53 7.11 7.39
CA ALA A 422 4.63 6.56 8.40
C ALA A 422 5.00 5.12 8.82
N PHE A 423 4.61 4.71 10.02
CA PHE A 423 4.67 3.32 10.50
C PHE A 423 6.10 2.72 10.54
N LEU A 424 7.10 3.53 10.87
CA LEU A 424 8.48 3.07 11.05
C LEU A 424 8.74 2.72 12.52
N GLU A 425 8.63 3.71 13.41
CA GLU A 425 8.73 3.51 14.85
C GLU A 425 7.37 3.12 15.44
N MET A 426 7.28 1.88 15.93
CA MET A 426 6.03 1.30 16.44
C MET A 426 6.19 0.81 17.88
N PRO A 427 6.04 1.70 18.90
CA PRO A 427 6.13 1.29 20.31
C PRO A 427 5.05 0.29 20.71
N PRO A 428 5.28 -0.55 21.74
CA PRO A 428 4.28 -1.49 22.23
C PRO A 428 2.99 -0.81 22.68
N ILE A 429 1.86 -1.49 22.50
CA ILE A 429 0.55 -1.05 23.00
C ILE A 429 0.13 -1.98 24.14
N GLU A 430 -0.32 -1.39 25.26
CA GLU A 430 -0.83 -2.11 26.42
C GLU A 430 -2.36 -2.09 26.43
N PHE A 431 -2.96 -3.26 26.63
CA PHE A 431 -4.40 -3.45 26.71
C PHE A 431 -4.79 -4.19 28.00
N ASP A 432 -6.02 -3.95 28.47
CA ASP A 432 -6.69 -4.72 29.51
C ASP A 432 -7.77 -5.61 28.89
N VAL A 433 -7.88 -6.85 29.39
CA VAL A 433 -9.03 -7.72 29.10
C VAL A 433 -10.21 -7.25 29.95
N PRO A 434 -11.29 -6.71 29.35
CA PRO A 434 -12.36 -6.11 30.13
C PRO A 434 -13.11 -7.16 30.96
N GLU A 435 -13.60 -6.72 32.13
CA GLU A 435 -14.57 -7.51 32.88
C GLU A 435 -15.86 -7.63 32.05
N VAL A 436 -16.23 -8.85 31.67
CA VAL A 436 -17.48 -9.12 30.92
C VAL A 436 -18.65 -8.43 31.62
N ARG A 437 -19.30 -7.48 30.94
CA ARG A 437 -20.47 -6.75 31.45
C ARG A 437 -21.77 -7.55 31.35
#